data_AF-A0A9X5LTN3-F1
#
_entry.id   AF-A0A9X5LTN3-F1
#
_cell.length_a   1.000
_cell.length_b   1.000
_cell.length_c   1.000
_cell.angle_alpha   90.00
_cell.angle_beta   90.00
_cell.angle_gamma   90.00
#
_symmetry.space_group_name_H-M   'P 1'
#
loop_
_entity.id
_entity.type
_entity.pdbx_description
1 polymer ?
#
loop_
_entity_poly.entity_id
_entity_poly.type
_entity_poly.pdbx_seq_one_letter_code
_entity_poly.pdbx_strand_id
1 'polypeptide(L)'
;MNFMIPVRDDGSVEPRFGRAPKVAVATVDDSGSITGWQTFDVQWDRLHDEGPEGSHHARIVRFLREHEVAAVVSTHIGAGMQHTIMKMGLAMLPATDPDARASVEAVARQVVR
;
A
#
# COMPACT_ATOMS: atom_id res chain seq x y z
N MET A 1 -0.83 13.56 -3.77
CA MET A 1 -0.03 12.32 -3.97
C MET A 1 -0.82 11.09 -3.56
N ASN A 2 -0.56 9.92 -4.16
CA ASN A 2 -1.32 8.69 -3.87
C ASN A 2 -0.55 7.75 -2.93
N PHE A 3 -1.18 7.35 -1.82
CA PHE A 3 -0.63 6.44 -0.83
C PHE A 3 -1.40 5.13 -0.89
N MET A 4 -0.71 4.00 -0.85
CA MET A 4 -1.36 2.68 -0.80
C MET A 4 -1.22 2.06 0.58
N ILE A 5 -2.32 1.50 1.11
CA ILE A 5 -2.31 0.75 2.37
C ILE A 5 -3.16 -0.52 2.25
N PRO A 6 -2.69 -1.69 2.72
CA PRO A 6 -3.55 -2.87 2.85
C PRO A 6 -4.64 -2.66 3.91
N VAL A 7 -5.87 -3.07 3.60
CA VAL A 7 -7.03 -2.84 4.49
C VAL A 7 -7.90 -4.07 4.64
N ARG A 8 -8.61 -4.14 5.76
CA ARG A 8 -9.73 -5.04 5.99
C ARG A 8 -11.06 -4.33 5.68
N ASP A 9 -12.15 -5.08 5.62
CA ASP A 9 -13.49 -4.55 5.37
C ASP A 9 -14.00 -3.62 6.47
N ASP A 10 -13.53 -3.80 7.71
CA ASP A 10 -13.85 -2.94 8.84
C ASP A 10 -13.05 -1.62 8.86
N GLY A 11 -12.19 -1.38 7.86
CA GLY A 11 -11.35 -0.18 7.75
C GLY A 11 -10.03 -0.26 8.50
N SER A 12 -9.77 -1.34 9.23
CA SER A 12 -8.48 -1.54 9.90
C SER A 12 -7.38 -1.96 8.93
N VAL A 13 -6.12 -1.80 9.35
CA VAL A 13 -4.94 -2.19 8.58
C VAL A 13 -4.86 -3.72 8.43
N GLU A 14 -4.64 -4.19 7.20
CA GLU A 14 -4.27 -5.57 6.94
C GLU A 14 -2.74 -5.75 7.04
N PRO A 15 -2.21 -6.51 8.03
CA PRO A 15 -0.77 -6.58 8.25
C PRO A 15 0.00 -7.30 7.14
N ARG A 16 -0.66 -8.12 6.31
CA ARG A 16 -0.02 -8.99 5.31
C ARG A 16 0.05 -8.29 3.95
N PHE A 17 1.01 -7.38 3.75
CA PHE A 17 1.14 -6.60 2.49
C PHE A 17 1.06 -7.44 1.21
N GLY A 18 1.92 -8.44 1.05
CA GLY A 18 1.95 -9.29 -0.15
C GLY A 18 0.75 -10.23 -0.28
N ARG A 19 -0.04 -10.41 0.77
CA ARG A 19 -1.21 -11.30 0.80
C ARG A 19 -2.48 -10.55 1.18
N ALA A 20 -2.54 -9.26 0.85
CA ALA A 20 -3.72 -8.46 1.14
C ALA A 20 -4.85 -8.86 0.20
N PRO A 21 -6.05 -9.24 0.69
CA PRO A 21 -7.20 -9.43 -0.18
C PRO A 21 -7.68 -8.08 -0.76
N LYS A 22 -7.52 -7.00 0.02
CA LYS A 22 -7.96 -5.65 -0.32
C LYS A 22 -6.89 -4.62 0.04
N VAL A 23 -6.77 -3.58 -0.78
CA VAL A 23 -5.95 -2.41 -0.52
C VAL A 23 -6.77 -1.14 -0.73
N ALA A 24 -6.35 -0.04 -0.12
CA ALA A 24 -6.85 1.28 -0.41
C ALA A 24 -5.77 2.13 -1.08
N VAL A 25 -6.18 2.97 -2.01
CA VAL A 25 -5.39 4.09 -2.52
C VAL A 25 -6.01 5.38 -1.99
N ALA A 26 -5.25 6.10 -1.18
CA ALA A 26 -5.61 7.37 -0.60
C ALA A 26 -4.98 8.50 -1.42
N THR A 27 -5.79 9.44 -1.90
CA THR A 27 -5.30 10.70 -2.44
C THR A 27 -5.08 11.65 -1.28
N VAL A 28 -3.85 12.12 -1.13
CA VAL A 28 -3.43 13.02 -0.05
C VAL A 28 -2.98 14.35 -0.63
N ASP A 29 -3.45 15.45 -0.04
CA ASP A 29 -3.05 16.81 -0.42
C ASP A 29 -1.74 17.24 0.27
N ASP A 30 -1.30 18.47 -0.03
CA ASP A 30 -0.05 19.03 0.48
C ASP A 30 -0.08 19.30 1.99
N SER A 31 -1.26 19.30 2.63
CA SER A 31 -1.40 19.42 4.09
C SER A 31 -1.30 18.07 4.81
N GLY A 32 -1.29 16.96 4.06
CA GLY A 32 -1.32 15.60 4.60
C GLY A 32 -2.72 15.08 4.90
N SER A 33 -3.76 15.76 4.42
CA SER A 33 -5.14 15.35 4.56
C SER A 33 -5.57 14.44 3.41
N ILE A 34 -6.31 13.38 3.74
CA ILE A 34 -6.92 12.50 2.73
C ILE A 34 -8.07 13.25 2.06
N THR A 35 -7.97 13.46 0.77
CA THR A 35 -9.01 14.08 -0.08
C THR A 35 -9.76 13.06 -0.94
N GLY A 36 -9.23 11.85 -1.07
CA GLY A 36 -9.84 10.74 -1.80
C GLY A 36 -9.47 9.39 -1.21
N TRP A 37 -10.37 8.43 -1.28
CA TRP A 37 -10.15 7.08 -0.78
C TRP A 37 -10.87 6.06 -1.65
N GLN A 38 -10.12 5.21 -2.34
CA GLN A 38 -10.66 4.14 -3.16
C GLN A 38 -10.11 2.79 -2.72
N THR A 39 -10.99 1.80 -2.54
CA THR A 39 -10.62 0.43 -2.18
C THR A 39 -10.65 -0.49 -3.40
N PHE A 40 -9.75 -1.48 -3.42
CA PHE A 40 -9.60 -2.43 -4.51
C PHE A 40 -9.49 -3.85 -3.96
N ASP A 41 -10.34 -4.75 -4.47
CA ASP A 41 -10.24 -6.18 -4.22
C ASP A 41 -9.15 -6.77 -5.11
N VAL A 42 -7.92 -6.83 -4.57
CA VAL A 42 -6.74 -7.26 -5.32
C VAL A 42 -6.48 -8.76 -5.24
N GLN A 43 -7.11 -9.46 -4.29
CA GLN A 43 -7.08 -10.92 -4.11
C GLN A 43 -5.64 -11.48 -4.03
N TRP A 44 -4.69 -10.72 -3.48
CA TRP A 44 -3.30 -11.17 -3.44
C TRP A 44 -3.10 -12.34 -2.46
N ASP A 45 -3.97 -12.48 -1.46
CA ASP A 45 -4.03 -13.67 -0.61
C ASP A 45 -4.15 -14.97 -1.41
N ARG A 46 -4.98 -14.97 -2.46
CA ARG A 46 -5.16 -16.10 -3.38
C ARG A 46 -4.06 -16.16 -4.43
N LEU A 47 -3.74 -15.03 -5.05
CA LEU A 47 -2.85 -14.96 -6.21
C LEU A 47 -1.35 -15.06 -5.88
N HIS A 48 -0.97 -14.95 -4.60
CA HIS A 48 0.44 -14.86 -4.17
C HIS A 48 1.30 -16.01 -4.71
N ASP A 49 0.77 -17.23 -4.69
CA ASP A 49 1.49 -18.45 -5.06
C ASP A 49 1.13 -18.94 -6.47
N GLU A 50 0.32 -18.17 -7.22
CA GLU A 50 -0.08 -18.50 -8.58
C GLU A 50 0.88 -17.93 -9.63
N GLY A 51 1.28 -18.79 -10.58
CA GLY A 51 2.11 -18.44 -11.74
C GLY A 51 3.62 -18.66 -11.53
N PRO A 52 4.44 -18.37 -12.55
CA PRO A 52 5.89 -18.48 -12.47
C PRO A 52 6.50 -17.62 -11.34
N GLU A 53 7.71 -17.96 -10.92
CA GLU A 53 8.48 -17.17 -9.95
C GLU A 53 8.51 -15.67 -10.34
N GLY A 54 8.27 -14.79 -9.37
CA GLY A 54 8.24 -13.35 -9.58
C GLY A 54 6.93 -12.79 -10.13
N SER A 55 5.99 -13.61 -10.60
CA SER A 55 4.69 -13.15 -11.15
C SER A 55 3.91 -12.32 -10.14
N HIS A 56 3.92 -12.72 -8.87
CA HIS A 56 3.26 -11.97 -7.82
C HIS A 56 3.84 -10.56 -7.64
N HIS A 57 5.17 -10.41 -7.65
CA HIS A 57 5.81 -9.11 -7.57
C HIS A 57 5.44 -8.22 -8.76
N ALA A 58 5.41 -8.80 -9.96
CA ALA A 58 5.00 -8.06 -11.16
C ALA A 58 3.56 -7.53 -11.07
N ARG A 59 2.62 -8.30 -10.47
CA ARG A 59 1.24 -7.83 -10.24
C ARG A 59 1.19 -6.62 -9.30
N ILE A 60 1.93 -6.67 -8.19
CA ILE A 60 2.00 -5.55 -7.24
C ILE A 60 2.62 -4.33 -7.91
N VAL A 61 3.74 -4.49 -8.62
CA VAL A 61 4.40 -3.40 -9.36
C VAL A 61 3.44 -2.75 -10.36
N ARG A 62 2.69 -3.57 -11.11
CA ARG A 62 1.71 -3.08 -12.07
C ARG A 62 0.63 -2.25 -11.38
N PHE A 63 0.04 -2.76 -10.30
CA PHE A 63 -0.96 -2.03 -9.52
C PHE A 63 -0.42 -0.68 -9.02
N LEU A 64 0.77 -0.66 -8.41
CA LEU A 64 1.38 0.57 -7.90
C LEU A 64 1.60 1.61 -9.00
N ARG A 65 1.98 1.19 -10.21
CA ARG A 65 2.15 2.08 -11.37
C ARG A 65 0.83 2.58 -11.91
N GLU A 66 -0.15 1.70 -12.10
CA GLU A 66 -1.48 2.04 -12.62
C GLU A 66 -2.21 3.06 -11.73
N HIS A 67 -1.94 3.04 -10.42
CA HIS A 67 -2.52 3.97 -9.45
C HIS A 67 -1.58 5.13 -9.06
N GLU A 68 -0.45 5.29 -9.76
CA GLU A 68 0.51 6.37 -9.52
C GLU A 68 0.92 6.50 -8.04
N VAL A 69 1.08 5.35 -7.37
CA VAL A 69 1.39 5.32 -5.94
C VAL A 69 2.78 5.89 -5.71
N ALA A 70 2.88 6.87 -4.81
CA ALA A 70 4.13 7.51 -4.41
C ALA A 70 4.73 6.87 -3.13
N ALA A 71 3.87 6.35 -2.26
CA ALA A 71 4.27 5.72 -1.00
C ALA A 71 3.38 4.53 -0.65
N VAL A 72 3.98 3.51 -0.04
CA VAL A 72 3.28 2.35 0.53
C VAL A 72 3.32 2.46 2.05
N VAL A 73 2.15 2.45 2.68
CA VAL A 73 1.99 2.39 4.13
C VAL A 73 1.65 0.95 4.52
N SER A 74 2.41 0.35 5.44
CA SER A 74 2.17 -1.05 5.83
C SER A 74 2.77 -1.40 7.19
N THR A 75 2.28 -2.47 7.81
CA THR A 75 2.88 -3.03 9.03
C THR A 75 4.17 -3.78 8.73
N HIS A 76 4.17 -4.62 7.68
CA HIS A 76 5.32 -5.41 7.29
C HIS A 76 5.32 -5.72 5.79
N ILE A 77 6.51 -5.70 5.18
CA ILE A 77 6.76 -6.09 3.80
C ILE A 77 7.90 -7.11 3.80
N GLY A 78 7.75 -8.24 3.11
CA GLY A 78 8.82 -9.23 2.98
C GLY A 78 10.03 -8.70 2.19
N ALA A 79 11.24 -9.19 2.48
CA ALA A 79 12.50 -8.65 1.95
C ALA A 79 12.54 -8.54 0.40
N GLY A 80 12.06 -9.56 -0.32
CA GLY A 80 12.02 -9.52 -1.79
C GLY A 80 11.12 -8.42 -2.34
N MET A 81 10.02 -8.13 -1.66
CA MET A 81 9.10 -7.04 -2.02
C MET A 81 9.67 -5.68 -1.64
N GLN A 82 10.32 -5.56 -0.48
CA GLN A 82 11.01 -4.31 -0.08
C GLN A 82 12.03 -3.87 -1.15
N HIS A 83 12.86 -4.80 -1.62
CA HIS A 83 13.84 -4.53 -2.67
C HIS A 83 13.18 -4.11 -3.99
N THR A 84 12.02 -4.69 -4.33
CA THR A 84 11.24 -4.33 -5.51
C THR A 84 10.70 -2.90 -5.40
N ILE A 85 10.08 -2.54 -4.28
CA ILE A 85 9.52 -1.19 -4.02
C ILE A 85 10.64 -0.13 -4.00
N MET A 86 11.77 -0.43 -3.36
CA MET A 86 12.93 0.48 -3.34
C MET A 86 13.46 0.76 -4.75
N LYS A 87 13.55 -0.25 -5.63
CA LYS A 87 13.95 -0.07 -7.03
C LYS A 87 12.98 0.77 -7.84
N MET A 88 11.70 0.84 -7.43
CA MET A 88 10.72 1.74 -8.04
C MET A 88 10.87 3.20 -7.57
N GLY A 89 11.71 3.47 -6.56
CA GLY A 89 11.87 4.79 -5.97
C GLY A 89 10.72 5.20 -5.03
N LEU A 90 9.90 4.24 -4.58
CA LEU A 90 8.75 4.52 -3.71
C LEU A 90 9.17 4.50 -2.24
N ALA A 91 8.53 5.37 -1.45
CA ALA A 91 8.70 5.35 0.00
C ALA A 91 7.94 4.16 0.62
N MET A 92 8.56 3.52 1.60
CA MET A 92 7.90 2.54 2.48
C MET A 92 7.75 3.17 3.85
N LEU A 93 6.50 3.40 4.25
CA LEU A 93 6.13 4.08 5.49
C LEU A 93 5.46 3.07 6.44
N PRO A 94 5.69 3.17 7.75
CA PRO A 94 5.05 2.28 8.71
C PRO A 94 3.59 2.64 8.90
N ALA A 95 2.70 1.65 8.97
CA ALA A 95 1.37 1.85 9.55
C ALA A 95 1.51 2.06 11.06
N THR A 96 1.00 3.17 11.58
CA THR A 96 1.20 3.59 12.98
C THR A 96 -0.06 3.49 13.85
N ASP A 97 -1.20 3.18 13.25
CA ASP A 97 -2.51 3.09 13.88
C ASP A 97 -3.28 1.87 13.35
N PRO A 98 -4.08 1.16 14.18
CA PRO A 98 -4.97 0.11 13.70
C PRO A 98 -5.96 0.57 12.63
N ASP A 99 -6.42 1.82 12.67
CA ASP A 99 -7.25 2.42 11.62
C ASP A 99 -6.38 2.83 10.42
N ALA A 100 -6.78 2.40 9.23
CA ALA A 100 -5.99 2.59 8.02
C ALA A 100 -5.91 4.06 7.59
N ARG A 101 -6.98 4.85 7.77
CA ARG A 101 -6.98 6.26 7.41
C ARG A 101 -6.11 7.06 8.37
N ALA A 102 -6.26 6.82 9.67
CA ALA A 102 -5.44 7.43 10.70
C ALA A 102 -3.95 7.14 10.48
N SER A 103 -3.60 5.89 10.14
CA SER A 103 -2.24 5.51 9.74
C SER A 103 -1.72 6.33 8.56
N VAL A 104 -2.48 6.43 7.46
CA VAL A 104 -2.07 7.17 6.27
C VAL A 104 -1.88 8.65 6.58
N GLU A 105 -2.83 9.29 7.25
CA GLU A 105 -2.72 10.71 7.57
C GLU A 105 -1.57 11.01 8.53
N ALA A 106 -1.34 10.13 9.52
CA ALA A 106 -0.27 10.31 10.50
C ALA A 106 1.11 10.33 9.83
N VAL A 107 1.35 9.44 8.86
CA VAL A 107 2.62 9.43 8.11
C VAL A 107 2.66 10.48 7.01
N ALA A 108 1.53 10.76 6.35
CA ALA A 108 1.47 11.76 5.30
C ALA A 108 1.88 13.14 5.81
N ARG A 109 1.35 13.58 6.96
CA ARG A 109 1.70 14.86 7.60
C ARG A 109 3.20 15.01 7.92
N GLN A 110 3.97 13.92 7.94
CA GLN A 110 5.41 13.96 8.19
C GLN A 110 6.24 14.06 6.90
N VAL A 111 5.66 13.68 5.75
CA VAL A 111 6.39 13.53 4.48
C VAL A 111 5.94 14.53 3.42
N VAL A 112 4.69 15.01 3.50
CA VAL A 112 4.21 16.15 2.71
C VAL A 112 4.78 17.44 3.31
N ARG A 113 5.26 18.34 2.47
CA ARG A 113 5.84 19.64 2.85
C ARG A 113 5.15 20.75 2.10
#